data_AF-A0A3D3PB06-F1
#
_entry.id   AF-A0A3D3PB06-F1
#
_cell.length_a   1.000
_cell.length_b   1.000
_cell.length_c   1.000
_cell.angle_alpha   90.00
_cell.angle_beta   90.00
_cell.angle_gamma   90.00
#
_symmetry.space_group_name_H-M   'P 1'
#
loop_
_entity.id
_entity.type
_entity.pdbx_description
1 polymer ?
#
loop_
_entity_poly.entity_id
_entity_poly.type
_entity_poly.pdbx_seq_one_letter_code
_entity_poly.pdbx_strand_id
1 'polypeptide(L)'
;MSVPQNTIALVYDYDQTLSPSYMQDDVLFPKFGIDPEQFWRKCNVLVKEKLWDGELAYMKCLLDYLGMDNVSNNDLTQLGKGLSYYPGVETVFEEIREFCLR
;
A
#
# COMPACT_ATOMS: atom_id res chain seq x y z
N MET A 1 31.19 -23.12 -14.18
CA MET A 1 31.50 -22.03 -13.24
C MET A 1 30.23 -21.20 -13.07
N SER A 2 29.80 -20.92 -11.84
CA SER A 2 28.66 -20.05 -11.59
C SER A 2 29.01 -18.60 -11.95
N VAL A 3 28.07 -17.88 -12.53
CA VAL A 3 28.21 -16.46 -12.84
C VAL A 3 28.14 -15.68 -11.50
N PRO A 4 29.03 -14.71 -11.24
CA PRO A 4 28.97 -13.91 -10.02
C PRO A 4 27.63 -13.16 -9.90
N GLN A 5 27.00 -13.25 -8.73
CA GLN A 5 25.72 -12.59 -8.40
C GLN A 5 26.01 -11.27 -7.66
N ASN A 6 26.46 -10.25 -8.39
CA ASN A 6 26.92 -8.99 -7.80
C ASN A 6 25.85 -7.87 -7.84
N THR A 7 24.65 -8.18 -8.34
CA THR A 7 23.55 -7.23 -8.43
C THR A 7 22.61 -7.46 -7.25
N ILE A 8 22.39 -6.42 -6.45
CA ILE A 8 21.46 -6.44 -5.33
C ILE A 8 20.26 -5.57 -5.70
N ALA A 9 19.07 -6.14 -5.64
CA ALA A 9 17.81 -5.40 -5.74
C ALA A 9 17.29 -5.12 -4.33
N LEU A 10 16.91 -3.87 -4.07
CA LEU A 10 16.21 -3.48 -2.85
C LEU A 10 14.74 -3.29 -3.20
N VAL A 11 13.87 -4.03 -2.51
CA VAL A 11 12.42 -3.96 -2.67
C VAL A 11 11.84 -3.61 -1.31
N TYR A 12 11.02 -2.57 -1.28
CA TYR A 12 10.41 -2.06 -0.06
C TYR A 12 8.93 -2.33 -0.11
N ASP A 13 8.41 -2.86 1.00
CA ASP A 13 7.00 -2.72 1.30
C ASP A 13 6.69 -1.24 1.62
N TYR A 14 5.43 -0.87 1.59
CA TYR A 14 4.97 0.49 1.85
C TYR A 14 4.44 0.64 3.28
N ASP A 15 3.33 -0.05 3.58
CA ASP A 15 2.60 0.10 4.83
C ASP A 15 3.47 -0.42 5.99
N GLN A 16 3.55 0.33 7.09
CA GLN A 16 4.40 0.00 8.24
C GLN A 16 5.91 -0.15 7.91
N THR A 17 6.35 0.23 6.71
CA THR A 17 7.75 0.16 6.27
C THR A 17 8.27 1.52 5.83
N LEU A 18 7.68 2.11 4.79
CA LEU A 18 7.97 3.47 4.35
C LEU A 18 7.01 4.49 4.99
N SER A 19 5.82 4.03 5.39
CA SER A 19 4.79 4.83 6.04
C SER A 19 4.50 4.32 7.46
N PRO A 20 4.22 5.22 8.43
CA PRO A 20 3.75 4.82 9.76
C PRO A 20 2.30 4.33 9.76
N SER A 21 1.54 4.64 8.72
CA SER A 21 0.11 4.35 8.57
C SER A 21 -0.14 3.43 7.38
N TYR A 22 -1.33 2.83 7.35
CA TYR A 22 -1.85 2.17 6.17
C TYR A 22 -2.35 3.21 5.15
N MET A 23 -2.06 3.03 3.86
CA MET A 23 -2.52 3.93 2.79
C MET A 23 -4.03 4.18 2.84
N GLN A 24 -4.79 3.15 3.22
CA GLN A 24 -6.25 3.19 3.26
C GLN A 24 -6.73 4.10 4.38
N ASP A 25 -6.09 4.03 5.55
CA ASP A 25 -6.44 4.87 6.71
C ASP A 25 -6.10 6.34 6.46
N ASP A 26 -4.97 6.63 5.80
CA ASP A 26 -4.52 8.01 5.55
C ASP A 26 -5.41 8.73 4.54
N VAL A 27 -5.74 8.11 3.39
CA VAL A 27 -6.33 8.84 2.26
C VAL A 27 -7.60 8.24 1.69
N LEU A 28 -7.78 6.91 1.69
CA LEU A 28 -8.96 6.30 1.06
C LEU A 28 -10.19 6.35 1.97
N PHE A 29 -10.08 5.82 3.19
CA PHE A 29 -11.20 5.72 4.11
C PHE A 29 -11.78 7.09 4.48
N PRO A 30 -10.96 8.11 4.81
CA PRO A 30 -11.49 9.45 5.09
C PRO A 30 -12.15 10.08 3.86
N LYS A 31 -11.60 9.88 2.66
CA LYS A 31 -12.13 10.47 1.42
C LYS A 31 -13.51 9.93 1.05
N PHE A 32 -13.71 8.63 1.21
CA PHE A 32 -14.91 7.92 0.79
C PHE A 32 -15.86 7.60 1.95
N GLY A 33 -15.57 8.08 3.16
CA GLY A 33 -16.39 7.84 4.35
C GLY A 33 -16.50 6.36 4.73
N ILE A 34 -15.44 5.58 4.49
CA ILE A 34 -15.40 4.15 4.76
C ILE A 34 -15.04 3.96 6.24
N ASP A 35 -15.86 3.20 6.96
CA ASP A 35 -15.53 2.78 8.32
C ASP A 35 -14.50 1.63 8.29
N PRO A 36 -13.29 1.81 8.88
CA PRO A 36 -12.23 0.81 8.81
C PRO A 36 -12.63 -0.52 9.45
N GLU A 37 -13.30 -0.49 10.59
CA GLU A 37 -13.67 -1.71 11.33
C GLU A 37 -14.64 -2.57 10.51
N GLN A 38 -15.68 -1.96 9.93
CA GLN A 38 -16.60 -2.65 9.04
C GLN A 38 -15.92 -3.16 7.77
N PHE A 39 -15.01 -2.39 7.19
CA PHE A 39 -14.27 -2.79 6.01
C PHE A 39 -13.43 -4.06 6.29
N TRP A 40 -12.63 -4.05 7.36
CA TRP A 40 -11.80 -5.20 7.72
C TRP A 40 -12.62 -6.40 8.16
N ARG A 41 -13.77 -6.19 8.81
CA ARG A 41 -14.72 -7.26 9.13
C ARG A 41 -15.22 -7.98 7.88
N LYS A 42 -15.55 -7.24 6.81
CA LYS A 42 -15.96 -7.83 5.53
C LYS A 42 -14.83 -8.63 4.87
N CYS A 43 -13.62 -8.10 4.87
CA CYS A 43 -12.44 -8.82 4.35
C CYS A 43 -12.25 -10.15 5.10
N ASN A 44 -12.32 -10.10 6.44
CA ASN A 44 -12.17 -11.28 7.30
C ASN A 44 -13.25 -12.34 7.08
N VAL A 45 -14.48 -11.95 6.73
CA VAL A 45 -15.54 -12.90 6.36
C VAL A 45 -15.17 -13.64 5.07
N LEU A 46 -14.66 -12.96 4.04
CA LEU A 46 -14.21 -13.61 2.81
C LEU A 46 -13.07 -14.62 3.08
N VAL A 47 -12.10 -14.23 3.90
CA VAL A 47 -10.98 -15.11 4.26
C VAL A 47 -11.47 -16.32 5.05
N LYS A 48 -12.25 -16.12 6.12
CA LYS A 48 -12.62 -17.21 7.04
C LYS A 48 -13.69 -18.13 6.49
N GLU A 49 -14.71 -17.58 5.85
CA GLU A 49 -15.88 -18.36 5.43
C GLU A 49 -15.76 -18.85 3.98
N LYS A 50 -15.06 -18.10 3.13
CA LYS A 50 -14.90 -18.43 1.71
C LYS A 50 -13.50 -18.88 1.34
N LEU A 51 -12.57 -18.94 2.30
CA LEU A 51 -11.19 -19.39 2.11
C LEU A 51 -10.43 -18.58 1.06
N TRP A 52 -10.73 -17.28 0.99
CA TRP A 52 -9.98 -16.37 0.11
C TRP A 52 -8.59 -16.11 0.68
N ASP A 53 -7.64 -15.88 -0.22
CA ASP A 53 -6.39 -15.22 0.14
C ASP A 53 -6.67 -13.82 0.72
N GLY A 54 -5.89 -13.41 1.71
CA GLY A 54 -6.10 -12.16 2.44
C GLY A 54 -6.01 -10.93 1.55
N GLU A 55 -5.00 -10.87 0.69
CA GLU A 55 -4.77 -9.75 -0.22
C GLU A 55 -5.86 -9.69 -1.30
N LEU A 56 -6.26 -10.85 -1.85
CA LEU A 56 -7.34 -10.91 -2.82
C LEU A 56 -8.70 -10.52 -2.22
N ALA A 57 -8.99 -10.94 -0.98
CA ALA A 57 -10.19 -10.53 -0.25
C ALA A 57 -10.21 -9.01 -0.02
N TYR A 58 -9.08 -8.47 0.43
CA TYR A 58 -8.88 -7.02 0.60
C TYR A 58 -9.13 -6.26 -0.71
N MET A 59 -8.44 -6.63 -1.79
CA MET A 59 -8.55 -5.97 -3.09
C MET A 59 -9.97 -6.02 -3.63
N LYS A 60 -10.66 -7.16 -3.46
CA LYS A 60 -12.07 -7.29 -3.86
C LYS A 60 -12.97 -6.37 -3.06
N CYS A 61 -12.81 -6.32 -1.74
CA CYS A 61 -13.58 -5.41 -0.89
C CYS A 61 -13.31 -3.95 -1.26
N LEU A 62 -12.05 -3.57 -1.50
CA LEU A 62 -11.73 -2.20 -1.90
C LEU A 62 -12.43 -1.82 -3.21
N LEU A 63 -12.37 -2.67 -4.24
CA LEU A 63 -13.05 -2.43 -5.51
C LEU A 63 -14.57 -2.31 -5.35
N ASP A 64 -15.18 -3.07 -4.45
CA ASP A 64 -16.62 -3.00 -4.18
C ASP A 64 -17.03 -1.67 -3.55
N TYR A 65 -16.21 -1.12 -2.65
CA TYR A 65 -16.46 0.19 -2.06
C TYR A 65 -16.25 1.32 -3.07
N LEU A 66 -15.15 1.29 -3.81
CA LEU A 66 -14.81 2.35 -4.76
C LEU A 66 -15.64 2.31 -6.05
N GLY A 67 -16.24 1.15 -6.38
CA GLY A 67 -17.01 0.96 -7.60
C GLY A 67 -18.25 1.86 -7.70
N MET A 68 -18.85 2.24 -6.56
CA MET A 68 -19.98 3.18 -6.54
C MET A 68 -19.57 4.61 -6.87
N ASP A 69 -18.36 5.02 -6.47
CA ASP A 69 -17.83 6.36 -6.66
C ASP A 69 -17.11 6.55 -8.01
N ASN A 70 -17.00 5.48 -8.81
CA ASN A 70 -16.34 5.46 -10.12
C ASN A 70 -14.92 6.06 -10.10
N VAL A 71 -14.15 5.70 -9.07
CA VAL A 71 -12.83 6.26 -8.79
C VAL A 71 -11.88 6.02 -9.97
N SER A 72 -11.32 7.10 -10.49
CA SER A 72 -10.37 7.06 -11.60
C SER A 72 -8.92 6.98 -11.14
N ASN A 73 -8.01 6.60 -12.04
CA ASN A 73 -6.56 6.65 -11.77
C ASN A 73 -6.07 8.05 -11.42
N ASN A 74 -6.72 9.10 -11.94
CA ASN A 74 -6.39 10.47 -11.60
C ASN A 74 -6.78 10.77 -10.14
N ASP A 75 -7.93 10.29 -9.67
CA ASP A 75 -8.34 10.43 -8.27
C ASP A 75 -7.35 9.75 -7.34
N LEU A 76 -6.95 8.50 -7.65
CA LEU A 76 -5.91 7.78 -6.90
C LEU A 76 -4.59 8.55 -6.87
N THR A 77 -4.18 9.16 -7.99
CA THR A 77 -2.97 9.98 -8.06
C THR A 77 -3.07 11.22 -7.16
N GLN A 78 -4.24 11.86 -7.08
CA GLN A 78 -4.42 13.00 -6.18
C GLN A 78 -4.43 12.56 -4.71
N LEU A 79 -5.02 11.42 -4.38
CA LEU A 79 -5.01 10.86 -3.03
C LEU A 79 -3.61 10.52 -2.57
N GLY A 80 -2.75 9.99 -3.44
CA GLY A 80 -1.36 9.67 -3.11
C GLY A 80 -0.56 10.85 -2.54
N LYS A 81 -0.96 12.10 -2.81
CA LYS A 81 -0.32 13.31 -2.25
C LYS A 81 -0.57 13.51 -0.75
N GLY A 82 -1.60 12.87 -0.20
CA GLY A 82 -1.97 12.96 1.22
C GLY A 82 -1.32 11.89 2.09
N LEU A 83 -0.50 11.01 1.50
CA LEU A 83 0.17 9.94 2.22
C LEU A 83 1.31 10.47 3.09
N SER A 84 1.50 9.84 4.25
CA SER A 84 2.57 10.18 5.18
C SER A 84 3.75 9.20 5.08
N TYR A 85 4.95 9.68 5.41
CA TYR A 85 6.17 8.87 5.43
C TYR A 85 6.85 8.92 6.78
N TYR A 86 7.65 7.90 7.09
CA TYR A 86 8.58 7.97 8.21
C TYR A 86 9.62 9.08 7.99
N PRO A 87 10.09 9.76 9.06
CA PRO A 87 11.17 10.73 8.94
C PRO A 87 12.40 10.13 8.26
N GLY A 88 12.89 10.81 7.20
CA GLY A 88 14.07 10.39 6.43
C GLY A 88 13.80 9.55 5.18
N VAL A 89 12.57 9.04 4.98
CA VAL A 89 12.23 8.28 3.76
C VAL A 89 12.39 9.12 2.49
N GLU A 90 12.12 10.42 2.57
CA GLU A 90 12.27 11.33 1.43
C GLU A 90 13.72 11.46 0.94
N THR A 91 14.72 11.27 1.82
CA THR A 91 16.14 11.42 1.47
C THR A 91 16.88 10.09 1.34
N VAL A 92 16.42 9.03 2.01
CA VAL A 92 17.17 7.76 2.12
C VAL A 92 17.48 7.12 0.76
N PHE A 93 16.59 7.26 -0.22
CA PHE A 93 16.81 6.67 -1.55
C PHE A 93 17.94 7.37 -2.31
N GLU A 94 18.12 8.67 -2.11
CA GLU A 94 19.24 9.44 -2.66
C GLU A 94 20.53 9.10 -1.93
N GLU A 95 20.49 9.03 -0.61
CA GLU A 95 21.64 8.66 0.23
C GLU A 95 22.17 7.26 -0.13
N ILE A 96 21.28 6.27 -0.32
CA ILE A 96 21.68 4.92 -0.75
C ILE A 96 22.40 4.97 -2.11
N ARG A 97 21.90 5.76 -3.06
CA ARG A 97 22.52 5.90 -4.39
C ARG A 97 23.91 6.54 -4.29
N GLU A 98 24.08 7.58 -3.48
CA GLU A 98 25.36 8.29 -3.36
C GLU A 98 26.43 7.50 -2.57
N PHE A 99 26.02 6.83 -1.49
CA PHE A 99 26.98 6.24 -0.54
C PHE A 99 27.17 4.73 -0.71
N CYS A 100 26.14 4.00 -1.13
CA CYS A 100 26.15 2.53 -1.13
C CYS A 100 26.25 1.91 -2.53
N LEU A 101 25.78 2.62 -3.57
CA LEU A 101 25.80 2.15 -4.96
C LEU A 101 26.92 2.86 -5.72
N ARG A 102 28.16 2.37 -5.59
CA ARG A 102 29.33 2.80 -6.39
C ARG A 102 29.70 1.75 -7.43
#